data_AF-R7AC73-F1
#
_entry.id   AF-R7AC73-F1
#
_cell.length_a   1.000
_cell.length_b   1.000
_cell.length_c   1.000
_cell.angle_alpha   90.00
_cell.angle_beta   90.00
_cell.angle_gamma   90.00
#
_symmetry.space_group_name_H-M   'P 1'
#
loop_
_entity.id
_entity.type
_entity.pdbx_description
1 polymer ?
#
loop_
_entity_poly.entity_id
_entity_poly.type
_entity_poly.pdbx_seq_one_letter_code
_entity_poly.pdbx_strand_id
1 'polypeptide(L)'
;MWLHAALKSGVDPVAIKETVYQATAYLGIGRVHDFLVATNKVMEEFGITLPLPSQKTVTEKTRFHDGLEKQVSLFGPGMRKQQTDAPELRSNVNRWLADNCFGDYYTRNGLNDREREMITFCFILAQGGCENQLRGHTAGNIMAGNDKSKLYSIVEQCMPYIGYPRTLNAMNIIDEVVDQLSK
;
A
#
# COMPACT_ATOMS: atom_id res chain seq x y z
N MET A 1 5.20 -2.69 -21.16
CA MET A 1 5.05 -1.28 -21.59
C MET A 1 5.23 -0.31 -20.42
N TRP A 2 4.41 -0.33 -19.37
CA TRP A 2 4.50 0.64 -18.26
C TRP A 2 5.78 0.53 -17.41
N LEU A 3 6.19 -0.68 -17.03
CA LEU A 3 7.45 -0.86 -16.30
C LEU A 3 8.67 -0.38 -17.11
N HIS A 4 8.69 -0.61 -18.42
CA HIS A 4 9.74 -0.09 -19.29
C HIS A 4 9.76 1.44 -19.29
N ALA A 5 8.57 2.07 -19.37
CA ALA A 5 8.45 3.51 -19.30
C ALA A 5 8.95 4.05 -17.95
N ALA A 6 8.56 3.43 -16.84
CA ALA A 6 9.03 3.80 -15.50
C ALA A 6 10.56 3.75 -15.38
N LEU A 7 11.20 2.66 -15.83
CA LEU A 7 12.66 2.54 -15.82
C LEU A 7 13.33 3.57 -16.75
N LYS A 8 12.79 3.80 -17.95
CA LYS A 8 13.30 4.84 -18.87
C LYS A 8 13.16 6.25 -18.31
N SER A 9 12.12 6.50 -17.51
CA SER A 9 11.89 7.77 -16.81
C SER A 9 12.71 7.90 -15.51
N GLY A 10 13.56 6.91 -15.17
CA GLY A 10 14.45 6.97 -14.02
C GLY A 10 13.81 6.62 -12.68
N VAL A 11 12.67 5.93 -12.66
CA VAL A 11 12.09 5.41 -11.41
C VAL A 11 13.03 4.36 -10.82
N ASP A 12 13.34 4.49 -9.53
CA ASP A 12 14.23 3.59 -8.80
C ASP A 12 13.75 2.12 -8.88
N PRO A 13 14.59 1.18 -9.34
CA PRO A 13 14.31 -0.26 -9.30
C PRO A 13 13.87 -0.76 -7.93
N VAL A 14 14.41 -0.21 -6.84
CA VAL A 14 14.01 -0.57 -5.47
C VAL A 14 12.55 -0.17 -5.23
N ALA A 15 12.16 1.07 -5.55
CA ALA A 15 10.78 1.55 -5.40
C ALA A 15 9.79 0.73 -6.25
N ILE A 16 10.18 0.35 -7.48
CA ILE A 16 9.41 -0.57 -8.33
C ILE A 16 9.22 -1.92 -7.62
N LYS A 17 10.30 -2.49 -7.07
CA LYS A 17 10.23 -3.80 -6.42
C LYS A 17 9.38 -3.77 -5.16
N GLU A 18 9.51 -2.72 -4.36
CA GLU A 18 8.70 -2.48 -3.17
C GLU A 18 7.22 -2.28 -3.51
N THR A 19 6.90 -1.64 -4.64
CA THR A 19 5.52 -1.54 -5.16
C THR A 19 4.93 -2.93 -5.43
N VAL A 20 5.68 -3.81 -6.09
CA VAL A 20 5.24 -5.19 -6.39
C VAL A 20 5.12 -6.02 -5.11
N TYR A 21 6.04 -5.87 -4.15
CA TYR A 21 5.92 -6.54 -2.86
C TYR A 21 4.68 -6.07 -2.08
N GLN A 22 4.46 -4.76 -1.97
CA GLN A 22 3.29 -4.17 -1.32
C GLN A 22 1.98 -4.71 -1.90
N ALA A 23 1.92 -4.89 -3.22
CA ALA A 23 0.74 -5.44 -3.89
C ALA A 23 0.33 -6.81 -3.34
N THR A 24 1.26 -7.61 -2.83
CA THR A 24 0.97 -8.95 -2.28
C THR A 24 0.00 -8.89 -1.11
N ALA A 25 0.16 -7.89 -0.23
CA ALA A 25 -0.68 -7.72 0.96
C ALA A 25 -2.13 -7.33 0.60
N TYR A 26 -2.34 -6.66 -0.53
CA TYR A 26 -3.64 -6.09 -0.92
C TYR A 26 -4.35 -6.88 -2.02
N LEU A 27 -3.61 -7.46 -2.96
CA LEU A 27 -4.13 -8.15 -4.13
C LEU A 27 -4.00 -9.67 -4.04
N GLY A 28 -3.19 -10.16 -3.09
CA GLY A 28 -2.91 -11.58 -2.86
C GLY A 28 -1.78 -12.13 -3.74
N ILE A 29 -0.98 -13.04 -3.17
CA ILE A 29 0.19 -13.62 -3.87
C ILE A 29 -0.17 -14.32 -5.19
N GLY A 30 -1.35 -14.95 -5.25
CA GLY A 30 -1.81 -15.64 -6.47
C GLY A 30 -1.97 -14.71 -7.67
N ARG A 31 -2.23 -13.42 -7.46
CA ARG A 31 -2.28 -12.41 -8.53
C ARG A 31 -0.92 -11.76 -8.80
N VAL A 32 -0.07 -11.66 -7.78
CA VAL A 32 1.15 -10.84 -7.80
C VAL A 32 2.39 -11.62 -8.23
N HIS A 33 2.42 -12.94 -8.00
CA HIS A 33 3.59 -13.78 -8.29
C HIS A 33 4.13 -13.59 -9.72
N ASP A 34 3.28 -13.62 -10.73
CA ASP A 34 3.72 -13.51 -12.12
C ASP A 34 4.26 -12.10 -12.44
N PHE A 35 3.73 -11.07 -11.79
CA PHE A 35 4.27 -9.72 -11.90
C PHE A 35 5.65 -9.61 -11.24
N LEU A 36 5.91 -10.38 -10.17
CA LEU A 36 7.24 -10.43 -9.55
C LEU A 36 8.29 -11.00 -10.52
N VAL A 37 7.94 -12.08 -11.20
CA VAL A 37 8.78 -12.74 -12.22
C VAL A 37 8.97 -11.82 -13.42
N ALA A 38 7.89 -11.25 -13.96
CA ALA A 38 7.94 -10.33 -15.09
C ALA A 38 8.78 -9.08 -14.77
N THR A 39 8.67 -8.55 -13.55
CA THR A 39 9.47 -7.40 -13.11
C THR A 39 10.95 -7.73 -13.08
N ASN A 40 11.35 -8.92 -12.61
CA ASN A 40 12.75 -9.36 -12.62
C ASN A 40 13.29 -9.42 -14.04
N LYS A 41 12.56 -10.07 -14.95
CA LYS A 41 12.99 -10.20 -16.34
C LYS A 41 13.21 -8.83 -17.00
N VAL A 42 12.28 -7.89 -16.80
CA VAL A 42 12.41 -6.54 -17.36
C VAL A 42 13.57 -5.78 -16.71
N MET A 43 13.84 -5.96 -15.42
CA MET A 43 15.02 -5.36 -14.78
C MET A 43 16.32 -5.87 -15.39
N GLU A 44 16.44 -7.17 -15.63
CA GLU A 44 17.61 -7.79 -16.29
C GLU A 44 17.79 -7.29 -17.73
N GLU A 45 16.69 -7.13 -18.49
CA GLU A 45 16.70 -6.52 -19.83
C GLU A 45 17.24 -5.08 -19.83
N PHE A 46 17.09 -4.36 -18.71
CA PHE A 46 17.62 -3.02 -18.49
C PHE A 46 19.02 -3.01 -17.85
N GLY A 47 19.68 -4.17 -17.73
CA GLY A 47 21.02 -4.29 -17.17
C GLY A 47 21.10 -4.15 -15.65
N ILE A 48 19.98 -4.28 -14.94
CA ILE A 48 19.93 -4.21 -13.47
C ILE A 48 20.26 -5.60 -12.91
N THR A 49 21.32 -5.68 -12.10
CA THR A 49 21.72 -6.92 -11.41
C THR A 49 20.77 -7.24 -10.25
N LEU A 50 20.30 -8.48 -10.20
CA LEU A 50 19.46 -9.01 -9.13
C LEU A 50 20.24 -10.02 -8.26
N PRO A 51 19.87 -10.20 -6.96
CA PRO A 51 18.80 -9.49 -6.25
C PRO A 51 19.18 -8.05 -5.90
N LEU A 52 18.19 -7.16 -5.87
CA LEU A 52 18.36 -5.81 -5.31
C LEU A 52 18.70 -5.89 -3.81
N PRO A 53 19.39 -4.88 -3.25
CA PRO A 53 19.65 -4.81 -1.81
C PRO A 53 18.38 -4.91 -0.98
N SER A 54 18.43 -5.71 0.09
CA SER A 54 17.29 -5.90 0.99
C SER A 54 16.87 -4.59 1.65
N GLN A 55 15.56 -4.31 1.62
CA GLN A 55 14.94 -3.19 2.32
C GLN A 55 14.24 -3.59 3.63
N LYS A 56 14.44 -4.84 4.08
CA LYS A 56 13.83 -5.37 5.31
C LYS A 56 14.43 -4.69 6.54
N THR A 57 13.58 -4.26 7.47
CA THR A 57 13.96 -3.59 8.73
C THR A 57 13.60 -4.40 9.97
N VAL A 58 12.73 -5.39 9.83
CA VAL A 58 12.20 -6.22 10.93
C VAL A 58 12.71 -7.66 10.88
N THR A 59 12.50 -8.42 11.95
CA THR A 59 12.67 -9.89 12.00
C THR A 59 11.37 -10.56 12.40
N GLU A 60 11.26 -11.89 12.33
CA GLU A 60 10.08 -12.63 12.81
C GLU A 60 9.70 -12.26 14.25
N LYS A 61 10.70 -11.98 15.10
CA LYS A 61 10.49 -11.59 16.50
C LYS A 61 9.99 -10.16 16.67
N THR A 62 10.32 -9.25 15.75
CA THR A 62 10.01 -7.81 15.89
C THR A 62 8.87 -7.35 15.00
N ARG A 63 8.55 -8.07 13.91
CA ARG A 63 7.57 -7.63 12.90
C ARG A 63 6.17 -7.36 13.45
N PHE A 64 5.70 -8.11 14.46
CA PHE A 64 4.43 -7.80 15.12
C PHE A 64 4.47 -6.46 15.86
N HIS A 65 5.49 -6.24 16.68
CA HIS A 65 5.62 -5.00 17.44
C HIS A 65 5.79 -3.80 16.51
N ASP A 66 6.78 -3.85 15.62
CA ASP A 66 7.13 -2.72 14.76
C ASP A 66 6.02 -2.43 13.73
N GLY A 67 5.36 -3.49 13.25
CA GLY A 67 4.19 -3.38 12.39
C GLY A 67 2.98 -2.77 13.10
N LEU A 68 2.74 -3.13 14.36
CA LEU A 68 1.68 -2.53 15.17
C LEU A 68 1.93 -1.04 15.41
N GLU A 69 3.17 -0.65 15.74
CA GLU A 69 3.54 0.76 15.89
C GLU A 69 3.36 1.53 14.59
N LYS A 70 3.78 0.96 13.46
CA LYS A 70 3.61 1.55 12.13
C LYS A 70 2.12 1.72 11.77
N GLN A 71 1.29 0.73 12.08
CA GLN A 71 -0.16 0.85 11.89
C GLN A 71 -0.75 1.94 12.79
N VAL A 72 -0.36 2.01 14.06
CA VAL A 72 -0.82 3.04 15.00
C VAL A 72 -0.40 4.45 14.55
N SER A 73 0.82 4.62 14.02
CA SER A 73 1.27 5.93 13.55
C SER A 73 0.48 6.46 12.36
N LEU A 74 -0.04 5.57 11.51
CA LEU A 74 -0.78 5.93 10.29
C LEU A 74 -2.29 6.03 10.49
N PHE A 75 -2.87 5.18 11.35
CA PHE A 75 -4.33 5.03 11.50
C PHE A 75 -4.82 5.32 12.93
N GLY A 76 -3.93 5.74 13.83
CA GLY A 76 -4.26 6.18 15.17
C GLY A 76 -4.21 5.10 16.26
N PRO A 77 -4.26 5.51 17.55
CA PRO A 77 -4.05 4.63 18.70
C PRO A 77 -5.09 3.52 18.86
N GLY A 78 -6.28 3.70 18.27
CA GLY A 78 -7.35 2.70 18.28
C GLY A 78 -6.94 1.36 17.65
N MET A 79 -5.99 1.37 16.72
CA MET A 79 -5.50 0.16 16.06
C MET A 79 -4.87 -0.83 17.02
N ARG A 80 -4.22 -0.36 18.09
CA ARG A 80 -3.51 -1.22 19.04
C ARG A 80 -4.41 -2.30 19.61
N LYS A 81 -5.49 -1.87 20.26
CA LYS A 81 -6.48 -2.78 20.85
C LYS A 81 -7.20 -3.61 19.80
N GLN A 82 -7.43 -3.04 18.61
CA GLN A 82 -8.05 -3.81 17.52
C GLN A 82 -7.22 -5.01 17.10
N GLN A 83 -5.88 -4.94 17.17
CA GLN A 83 -5.02 -6.07 16.80
C GLN A 83 -4.63 -6.98 17.98
N THR A 84 -4.63 -6.47 19.21
CA THR A 84 -4.29 -7.27 20.41
C THR A 84 -5.48 -7.92 21.08
N ASP A 85 -6.66 -7.28 21.04
CA ASP A 85 -7.84 -7.64 21.83
C ASP A 85 -9.01 -8.09 20.93
N ALA A 86 -8.72 -8.59 19.73
CA ALA A 86 -9.72 -9.04 18.78
C ALA A 86 -10.45 -10.31 19.28
N PRO A 87 -11.75 -10.49 18.94
CA PRO A 87 -12.47 -11.73 19.20
C PRO A 87 -11.72 -12.96 18.67
N GLU A 88 -11.77 -14.06 19.43
CA GLU A 88 -11.00 -15.29 19.17
C GLU A 88 -11.11 -15.78 17.72
N LEU A 89 -12.32 -15.77 17.15
CA LEU A 89 -12.58 -16.25 15.78
C LEU A 89 -11.83 -15.48 14.68
N ARG A 90 -11.38 -14.24 14.95
CA ARG A 90 -10.64 -13.41 13.98
C ARG A 90 -9.27 -12.96 14.46
N SER A 91 -8.87 -13.35 15.67
CA SER A 91 -7.63 -12.89 16.33
C SER A 91 -6.38 -13.15 15.48
N ASN A 92 -6.33 -14.29 14.78
CA ASN A 92 -5.22 -14.61 13.88
C ASN A 92 -5.08 -13.61 12.73
N VAL A 93 -6.20 -13.25 12.08
CA VAL A 93 -6.18 -12.31 10.95
C VAL A 93 -5.81 -10.90 11.44
N ASN A 94 -6.37 -10.48 12.58
CA ASN A 94 -6.01 -9.21 13.22
C ASN A 94 -4.52 -9.15 13.58
N ARG A 95 -4.00 -10.21 14.19
CA ARG A 95 -2.58 -10.33 14.51
C ARG A 95 -1.72 -10.27 13.24
N TRP A 96 -2.07 -11.03 12.20
CA TRP A 96 -1.34 -11.04 10.92
C TRP A 96 -1.43 -9.72 10.16
N LEU A 97 -2.48 -8.93 10.36
CA LEU A 97 -2.56 -7.59 9.79
C LEU A 97 -1.44 -6.71 10.37
N ALA A 98 -1.24 -6.71 11.69
CA ALA A 98 -0.12 -6.00 12.31
C ALA A 98 1.23 -6.65 11.94
N ASP A 99 1.32 -7.98 12.06
CA ASP A 99 2.56 -8.76 11.91
C ASP A 99 3.08 -8.79 10.47
N ASN A 100 2.25 -9.21 9.52
CA ASN A 100 2.64 -9.39 8.13
C ASN A 100 2.34 -8.15 7.30
N CYS A 101 1.11 -7.64 7.26
CA CYS A 101 0.78 -6.52 6.39
C CYS A 101 1.60 -5.27 6.77
N PHE A 102 1.49 -4.80 8.01
CA PHE A 102 2.26 -3.63 8.45
C PHE A 102 3.72 -3.98 8.77
N GLY A 103 3.96 -5.09 9.47
CA GLY A 103 5.30 -5.48 9.86
C GLY A 103 6.19 -5.87 8.69
N ASP A 104 5.79 -6.82 7.84
CA ASP A 104 6.66 -7.31 6.76
C ASP A 104 6.69 -6.38 5.52
N TYR A 105 5.65 -5.57 5.28
CA TYR A 105 5.60 -4.66 4.12
C TYR A 105 5.77 -3.18 4.46
N TYR A 106 5.04 -2.63 5.44
CA TYR A 106 5.09 -1.18 5.71
C TYR A 106 6.37 -0.68 6.35
N THR A 107 7.03 -1.52 7.15
CA THR A 107 8.28 -1.12 7.80
C THR A 107 9.48 -1.12 6.85
N ARG A 108 9.33 -1.68 5.64
CA ARG A 108 10.41 -1.76 4.66
C ARG A 108 10.83 -0.38 4.18
N ASN A 109 12.12 -0.23 3.91
CA ASN A 109 12.66 0.94 3.22
C ASN A 109 12.28 0.91 1.71
N GLY A 110 12.82 1.86 0.94
CA GLY A 110 12.62 1.94 -0.52
C GLY A 110 11.33 2.67 -0.95
N LEU A 111 10.36 2.83 -0.06
CA LEU A 111 9.23 3.75 -0.20
C LEU A 111 9.00 4.46 1.13
N ASN A 112 8.77 5.77 1.10
CA ASN A 112 8.31 6.50 2.28
C ASN A 112 6.80 6.28 2.52
N ASP A 113 6.30 6.70 3.69
CA ASP A 113 4.90 6.46 4.07
C ASP A 113 3.89 7.10 3.09
N ARG A 114 4.19 8.28 2.53
CA ARG A 114 3.32 8.93 1.52
C ARG A 114 3.23 8.11 0.24
N GLU A 115 4.35 7.56 -0.22
CA GLU A 115 4.40 6.73 -1.42
C GLU A 115 3.70 5.40 -1.19
N ARG A 116 3.93 4.78 -0.03
CA ARG A 116 3.37 3.48 0.31
C ARG A 116 1.86 3.53 0.49
N GLU A 117 1.34 4.57 1.16
CA GLU A 117 -0.10 4.81 1.25
C GLU A 117 -0.70 5.19 -0.11
N MET A 118 -0.02 5.98 -0.94
CA MET A 118 -0.48 6.28 -2.30
C MET A 118 -0.62 5.02 -3.16
N ILE A 119 0.40 4.16 -3.17
CA ILE A 119 0.41 2.91 -3.93
C ILE A 119 -0.69 1.96 -3.42
N THR A 120 -0.83 1.85 -2.11
CA THR A 120 -1.88 1.06 -1.47
C THR A 120 -3.27 1.55 -1.86
N PHE A 121 -3.48 2.87 -1.84
CA PHE A 121 -4.71 3.51 -2.29
C PHE A 121 -5.03 3.14 -3.75
N CYS A 122 -4.04 3.19 -4.65
CA CYS A 122 -4.21 2.74 -6.04
C CYS A 122 -4.67 1.28 -6.15
N PHE A 123 -4.09 0.37 -5.35
CA PHE A 123 -4.48 -1.05 -5.37
C PHE A 123 -5.91 -1.27 -4.93
N ILE A 124 -6.32 -0.65 -3.82
CA ILE A 124 -7.66 -0.80 -3.26
C ILE A 124 -8.70 -0.18 -4.20
N LEU A 125 -8.42 1.03 -4.69
CA LEU A 125 -9.24 1.72 -5.68
C LEU A 125 -9.46 0.86 -6.94
N ALA A 126 -8.38 0.29 -7.49
CA ALA A 126 -8.45 -0.51 -8.70
C ALA A 126 -9.16 -1.86 -8.49
N GLN A 127 -9.14 -2.43 -7.29
CA GLN A 127 -9.83 -3.68 -6.99
C GLN A 127 -11.36 -3.50 -6.97
N GLY A 128 -11.85 -2.42 -6.34
CA GLY A 128 -13.27 -2.19 -6.09
C GLY A 128 -13.86 -3.15 -5.04
N GLY A 129 -15.02 -2.80 -4.46
CA GLY A 129 -15.65 -3.61 -3.39
C GLY A 129 -14.90 -3.59 -2.06
N CYS A 130 -13.95 -2.66 -1.91
CA CYS A 130 -13.10 -2.47 -0.73
C CYS A 130 -13.26 -1.05 -0.17
N GLU A 131 -14.44 -0.45 -0.29
CA GLU A 131 -14.70 0.95 0.07
C GLU A 131 -14.42 1.24 1.56
N ASN A 132 -14.59 0.25 2.43
CA ASN A 132 -14.23 0.36 3.85
C ASN A 132 -12.70 0.53 4.04
N GLN A 133 -11.91 -0.25 3.31
CA GLN A 133 -10.45 -0.12 3.31
C GLN A 133 -10.03 1.18 2.60
N LEU A 134 -10.72 1.57 1.53
CA LEU A 134 -10.43 2.80 0.80
C LEU A 134 -10.58 4.04 1.69
N ARG A 135 -11.62 4.09 2.54
CA ARG A 135 -11.77 5.15 3.57
C ARG A 135 -10.58 5.18 4.52
N GLY A 136 -10.21 4.02 5.06
CA GLY A 136 -9.07 3.88 5.96
C GLY A 136 -7.78 4.42 5.33
N HIS A 137 -7.45 3.95 4.12
CA HIS A 137 -6.23 4.38 3.42
C HIS A 137 -6.33 5.78 2.82
N THR A 138 -7.52 6.36 2.67
CA THR A 138 -7.67 7.79 2.40
C THR A 138 -7.23 8.60 3.61
N ALA A 139 -7.71 8.24 4.81
CA ALA A 139 -7.26 8.88 6.05
C ALA A 139 -5.76 8.65 6.29
N GLY A 140 -5.27 7.43 6.05
CA GLY A 140 -3.85 7.08 6.14
C GLY A 140 -2.96 7.93 5.21
N ASN A 141 -3.40 8.18 3.97
CA ASN A 141 -2.71 9.09 3.05
C ASN A 141 -2.63 10.53 3.60
N ILE A 142 -3.73 11.05 4.16
CA ILE A 142 -3.75 12.39 4.75
C ILE A 142 -2.80 12.46 5.96
N MET A 143 -2.84 11.47 6.85
CA MET A 143 -1.95 11.39 8.00
C MET A 143 -0.47 11.24 7.62
N ALA A 144 -0.17 10.56 6.51
CA ALA A 144 1.18 10.46 5.97
C ALA A 144 1.67 11.77 5.32
N GLY A 145 0.79 12.74 5.09
CA GLY A 145 1.11 14.06 4.54
C GLY A 145 0.84 14.22 3.05
N ASN A 146 0.04 13.34 2.43
CA ASN A 146 -0.61 13.65 1.17
C ASN A 146 -1.84 14.52 1.43
N ASP A 147 -2.31 15.27 0.42
CA ASP A 147 -3.49 16.11 0.56
C ASP A 147 -4.63 15.67 -0.37
N LYS A 148 -5.79 16.31 -0.20
CA LYS A 148 -6.99 16.07 -1.01
C LYS A 148 -6.72 16.23 -2.51
N SER A 149 -5.96 17.26 -2.90
CA SER A 149 -5.63 17.54 -4.30
C SER A 149 -4.80 16.41 -4.91
N LYS A 150 -3.78 15.94 -4.18
CA LYS A 150 -2.93 14.83 -4.57
C LYS A 150 -3.74 13.55 -4.77
N LEU A 151 -4.67 13.24 -3.87
CA LEU A 151 -5.56 12.08 -3.99
C LEU A 151 -6.47 12.18 -5.23
N TYR A 152 -7.03 13.35 -5.52
CA TYR A 152 -7.78 13.58 -6.75
C TYR A 152 -6.93 13.32 -8.00
N SER A 153 -5.70 13.83 -8.06
CA SER A 153 -4.79 13.56 -9.19
C SER A 153 -4.45 12.08 -9.35
N ILE A 154 -4.33 11.33 -8.24
CA ILE A 154 -4.12 9.88 -8.29
C ILE A 154 -5.34 9.18 -8.90
N VAL A 155 -6.55 9.53 -8.45
CA VAL A 155 -7.79 8.97 -8.99
C VAL A 155 -7.94 9.29 -10.48
N GLU A 156 -7.62 10.52 -10.89
CA GLU A 156 -7.62 10.94 -12.29
C GLU A 156 -6.64 10.11 -13.13
N GLN A 157 -5.42 9.90 -12.63
CA GLN A 157 -4.43 9.06 -13.30
C GLN A 157 -4.87 7.59 -13.42
N CYS A 158 -5.63 7.08 -12.44
CA CYS A 158 -6.15 5.72 -12.48
C CYS A 158 -7.39 5.56 -13.36
N MET A 159 -8.17 6.64 -13.59
CA MET A 159 -9.47 6.60 -14.26
C MET A 159 -9.46 5.85 -15.59
N PRO A 160 -8.48 6.05 -16.51
CA PRO A 160 -8.45 5.31 -17.78
C PRO A 160 -8.34 3.79 -17.63
N TYR A 161 -7.82 3.31 -16.49
CA TYR A 161 -7.62 1.88 -16.22
C TYR A 161 -8.75 1.24 -15.42
N ILE A 162 -9.47 2.03 -14.63
CA ILE A 162 -10.46 1.52 -13.66
C ILE A 162 -11.90 1.88 -14.01
N GLY A 163 -12.10 2.85 -14.91
CA GLY A 163 -13.41 3.33 -15.36
C GLY A 163 -14.17 4.19 -14.34
N TYR A 164 -15.21 4.87 -14.83
CA TYR A 164 -15.96 5.87 -14.06
C TYR A 164 -16.54 5.39 -12.72
N PRO A 165 -17.15 4.20 -12.58
CA PRO A 165 -17.79 3.82 -11.32
C PRO A 165 -16.82 3.79 -10.13
N ARG A 166 -15.62 3.21 -10.31
CA ARG A 166 -14.59 3.17 -9.27
C ARG A 166 -14.00 4.55 -8.99
N THR A 167 -13.78 5.33 -10.04
CA THR A 167 -13.33 6.73 -9.93
C THR A 167 -14.30 7.57 -9.09
N LEU A 168 -15.60 7.54 -9.41
CA LEU A 168 -16.61 8.34 -8.71
C LEU A 168 -16.77 7.91 -7.24
N ASN A 169 -16.74 6.60 -6.96
CA ASN A 169 -16.74 6.10 -5.59
C ASN A 169 -15.54 6.62 -4.78
N ALA A 170 -14.36 6.66 -5.39
CA ALA A 170 -13.15 7.16 -4.75
C ALA A 170 -13.23 8.65 -4.44
N MET A 171 -13.68 9.47 -5.38
CA MET A 171 -13.84 10.92 -5.17
C MET A 171 -14.81 11.20 -4.01
N ASN A 172 -15.95 10.50 -3.97
CA ASN A 172 -16.91 10.64 -2.88
C ASN A 172 -16.30 10.25 -1.52
N ILE A 173 -15.50 9.18 -1.47
CA ILE A 173 -14.80 8.75 -0.24
C ILE A 173 -13.74 9.77 0.18
N ILE A 174 -13.02 10.37 -0.76
CA ILE A 174 -12.06 11.44 -0.46
C ILE A 174 -12.77 12.63 0.17
N ASP A 175 -13.88 13.07 -0.41
CA ASP A 175 -14.68 14.17 0.16
C ASP A 175 -15.19 13.83 1.55
N GLU A 176 -15.80 12.65 1.71
CA GLU A 176 -16.32 12.15 2.99
C GLU A 176 -15.26 12.17 4.10
N VAL A 177 -14.07 11.62 3.82
CA VAL A 177 -13.01 11.47 4.82
C VAL A 177 -12.38 12.82 5.16
N VAL A 178 -12.15 13.69 4.17
CA VAL A 178 -11.57 15.02 4.43
C VAL A 178 -12.53 15.87 5.27
N ASP A 179 -13.84 15.79 5.01
CA ASP A 179 -14.85 16.49 5.80
C ASP A 179 -14.93 15.97 7.23
N GLN A 180 -14.69 14.67 7.45
CA GLN A 180 -14.63 14.08 8.79
C GLN A 180 -13.37 14.51 9.56
N LEU A 181 -12.22 14.58 8.89
CA LEU A 181 -10.94 14.98 9.51
C LEU A 181 -10.85 16.50 9.79
N SER A 182 -11.69 17.30 9.15
CA SER A 182 -11.74 18.75 9.34
C SER A 182 -12.61 19.19 10.54
N LYS A 183 -13.25 18.24 11.23
CA LYS A 183 -14.08 18.46 12.41
C LYS A 183 -13.32 18.17 13.70
#